data_AF-A0A1Q6VR78-F1
#
_entry.id   AF-A0A1Q6VR78-F1
#
_cell.length_a   1.000
_cell.length_b   1.000
_cell.length_c   1.000
_cell.angle_alpha   90.00
_cell.angle_beta   90.00
_cell.angle_gamma   90.00
#
_symmetry.space_group_name_H-M   'P 1'
#
loop_
_entity.id
_entity.type
_entity.pdbx_description
1 polymer ?
#
loop_
_entity_poly.entity_id
_entity_poly.type
_entity_poly.pdbx_seq_one_letter_code
_entity_poly.pdbx_strand_id
1 'polypeptide(L)'
;SLMVDTGTPTTNITRSRLKEFGLVEQKTSLRVTSPLRSASNKFFGIAKLNTLAMGNCMMQDLPVLIDAIPYVDGVFGSDDMHRIGAVLDCSEPALYYAPRGPSSDTSGKLAAMLQNNGFTQVPMRLTSNHRLEVACSIDGVPSTIVVDTGSLATCVDRSIGSKAGVIIKRTRRVLIGSGGANAPVSSGHVKQFAIGDFEIKDADISFVRSRKGDHPSAHLLGIGELVSNSAIIDVGGLSMYLRHPQ
;
A
#
# COMPACT_ATOMS: atom_id res chain seq x y z
N SER A 1 -3.96 6.63 16.84
CA SER A 1 -4.56 6.59 15.50
C SER A 1 -4.14 5.33 14.76
N LEU A 2 -4.98 4.87 13.84
CA LEU A 2 -4.65 3.83 12.85
C LEU A 2 -4.35 4.51 11.51
N MET A 3 -3.30 4.06 10.82
CA MET A 3 -3.00 4.47 9.45
C MET A 3 -3.69 3.53 8.46
N VAL A 4 -4.27 4.06 7.39
CA VAL A 4 -4.87 3.26 6.31
C VAL A 4 -3.76 2.84 5.35
N ASP A 5 -3.49 1.53 5.27
CA ASP A 5 -2.33 0.99 4.57
C ASP A 5 -2.74 -0.15 3.63
N THR A 6 -2.79 0.13 2.32
CA THR A 6 -3.07 -0.88 1.29
C THR A 6 -1.87 -1.78 0.99
N GLY A 7 -0.66 -1.40 1.41
CA GLY A 7 0.58 -2.14 1.20
C GLY A 7 0.77 -3.32 2.15
N THR A 8 -0.05 -3.39 3.21
CA THR A 8 -0.10 -4.50 4.16
C THR A 8 -1.46 -5.21 4.12
N PRO A 9 -1.50 -6.55 3.93
CA PRO A 9 -2.76 -7.29 3.94
C PRO A 9 -3.49 -7.21 5.29
N THR A 10 -2.73 -7.33 6.38
CA THR A 10 -3.29 -7.53 7.71
C THR A 10 -3.42 -6.24 8.48
N THR A 11 -4.53 -6.08 9.21
CA THR A 11 -4.62 -5.05 10.26
C THR A 11 -3.66 -5.40 11.39
N ASN A 12 -2.84 -4.43 11.78
CA ASN A 12 -1.80 -4.63 12.79
C ASN A 12 -1.92 -3.59 13.89
N ILE A 13 -1.64 -3.99 15.14
CA ILE A 13 -1.59 -3.11 16.30
C ILE A 13 -0.16 -3.06 16.82
N THR A 14 0.29 -1.85 17.19
CA THR A 14 1.63 -1.70 17.74
C THR A 14 1.72 -2.31 19.13
N ARG A 15 2.78 -3.05 19.40
CA ARG A 15 2.95 -3.80 20.67
C ARG A 15 2.89 -2.91 21.92
N SER A 16 3.29 -1.64 21.82
CA SER A 16 3.20 -0.70 22.94
C SER A 16 1.77 -0.35 23.38
N ARG A 17 0.76 -0.65 22.54
CA ARG A 17 -0.66 -0.37 22.83
C ARG A 17 -1.45 -1.54 23.38
N LEU A 18 -0.84 -2.72 23.54
CA LEU A 18 -1.53 -3.91 24.05
C LEU A 18 -2.22 -3.66 25.39
N LYS A 19 -1.51 -3.04 26.35
CA LYS A 19 -2.06 -2.76 27.69
C LYS A 19 -3.23 -1.79 27.63
N GLU A 20 -3.11 -0.75 26.81
CA GLU A 20 -4.13 0.29 26.64
C GLU A 20 -5.39 -0.26 26.00
N PHE A 21 -5.25 -1.15 25.02
CA PHE A 21 -6.37 -1.80 24.33
C PHE A 21 -6.85 -3.08 25.02
N GLY A 22 -6.29 -3.44 26.18
CA GLY A 22 -6.66 -4.66 26.90
C GLY A 22 -6.41 -5.95 26.11
N LEU A 23 -5.42 -5.95 25.22
CA LEU A 23 -5.11 -7.06 24.32
C LEU A 23 -4.09 -8.01 24.94
N VAL A 24 -4.34 -9.31 24.79
CA VAL A 24 -3.41 -10.37 25.16
C VAL A 24 -2.75 -10.89 23.88
N GLU A 25 -1.44 -10.63 23.72
CA GLU A 25 -0.65 -11.11 22.60
C GLU A 25 -0.32 -12.60 22.77
N GLN A 26 -0.68 -13.40 21.77
CA GLN A 26 -0.12 -14.73 21.58
C GLN A 26 1.10 -14.62 20.67
N LYS A 27 2.27 -15.01 21.18
CA LYS A 27 3.52 -14.95 20.41
C LYS A 27 3.53 -16.02 19.32
N THR A 28 4.08 -15.67 18.16
CA THR A 28 4.27 -16.62 17.06
C THR A 28 5.76 -16.78 16.73
N SER A 29 6.09 -17.79 15.93
CA SER A 29 7.40 -17.97 15.31
C SER A 29 7.48 -17.36 13.90
N LEU A 30 6.43 -16.68 13.44
CA LEU A 30 6.38 -16.04 12.14
C LEU A 30 7.15 -14.72 12.17
N ARG A 31 8.11 -14.57 11.26
CA ARG A 31 8.93 -13.37 11.17
C ARG A 31 8.16 -12.22 10.53
N VAL A 32 8.46 -11.02 10.99
CA VAL A 32 7.98 -9.80 10.33
C VAL A 32 8.66 -9.67 8.99
N THR A 33 7.85 -9.66 7.92
CA THR A 33 8.30 -9.43 6.55
C THR A 33 8.06 -7.98 6.17
N SER A 34 8.97 -7.44 5.38
CA SER A 34 8.87 -6.09 4.84
C SER A 34 9.26 -6.14 3.38
N PRO A 35 8.58 -5.38 2.49
CA PRO A 35 9.07 -5.17 1.13
C PRO A 35 10.50 -4.60 1.11
N LEU A 36 10.91 -3.94 2.19
CA LEU A 36 12.26 -3.44 2.39
C LEU A 36 13.10 -4.53 3.09
N ARG A 37 14.16 -5.02 2.43
CA ARG A 37 15.27 -5.85 2.98
C ARG A 37 14.85 -6.94 4.00
N SER A 38 14.86 -8.20 3.57
CA SER A 38 14.12 -9.32 4.19
C SER A 38 14.66 -9.94 5.50
N ALA A 39 15.21 -9.17 6.44
CA ALA A 39 15.56 -9.75 7.74
C ALA A 39 15.33 -8.79 8.90
N SER A 40 14.09 -8.75 9.40
CA SER A 40 13.87 -8.39 10.80
C SER A 40 14.17 -9.61 11.68
N ASN A 41 14.77 -9.37 12.84
CA ASN A 41 14.81 -10.36 13.92
C ASN A 41 13.55 -10.26 14.80
N LYS A 42 12.46 -9.73 14.23
CA LYS A 42 11.19 -9.48 14.91
C LYS A 42 10.18 -10.53 14.46
N PHE A 43 9.30 -10.87 15.39
CA PHE A 43 8.25 -11.85 15.19
C PHE A 43 6.90 -11.18 15.39
N PHE A 44 5.92 -11.62 14.62
CA PHE A 44 4.54 -11.22 14.84
C PHE A 44 4.02 -11.87 16.11
N GLY A 45 3.22 -11.13 16.86
CA GLY A 45 2.20 -11.74 17.72
C GLY A 45 0.86 -11.74 17.01
N ILE A 46 -0.12 -12.39 17.60
CA ILE A 46 -1.53 -12.29 17.21
C ILE A 46 -2.35 -11.91 18.43
N ALA A 47 -3.40 -11.12 18.22
CA ALA A 47 -4.41 -10.82 19.21
C ALA A 47 -5.77 -10.69 18.51
N LYS A 48 -6.83 -10.45 19.29
CA LYS A 48 -8.17 -10.18 18.76
C LYS A 48 -8.70 -8.89 19.36
N LEU A 49 -9.08 -7.93 18.51
CA LEU A 49 -9.88 -6.79 18.93
C LEU A 49 -11.34 -7.24 19.04
N ASN A 50 -11.98 -6.97 20.18
CA ASN A 50 -13.41 -7.25 20.32
C ASN A 50 -14.24 -6.37 19.38
N THR A 51 -13.85 -5.11 19.23
CA THR A 51 -14.49 -4.16 18.32
C THR A 51 -13.47 -3.16 17.80
N LEU A 52 -13.49 -2.93 16.49
CA LEU A 52 -12.88 -1.78 15.84
C LEU A 52 -14.00 -0.91 15.27
N ALA A 53 -14.14 0.31 15.79
CA ALA A 53 -15.11 1.29 15.31
C ALA A 53 -14.39 2.39 14.51
N MET A 54 -14.89 2.68 13.30
CA MET A 54 -14.39 3.71 12.40
C MET A 54 -15.58 4.48 11.84
N GLY A 55 -15.91 5.62 12.46
CA GLY A 55 -17.17 6.32 12.18
C GLY A 55 -18.38 5.44 12.48
N ASN A 56 -19.24 5.22 11.50
CA ASN A 56 -20.39 4.32 11.56
C ASN A 56 -20.07 2.87 11.14
N CYS A 57 -18.82 2.55 10.79
CA CYS A 57 -18.37 1.19 10.55
C CYS A 57 -17.96 0.52 11.87
N MET A 58 -18.51 -0.65 12.16
CA MET A 58 -18.11 -1.47 13.30
C MET A 58 -17.70 -2.86 12.82
N MET A 59 -16.49 -3.26 13.16
CA MET A 59 -15.96 -4.60 12.93
C MET A 59 -15.83 -5.32 14.27
N GLN A 60 -16.44 -6.50 14.39
CA GLN A 60 -16.38 -7.30 15.62
C GLN A 60 -15.37 -8.43 15.46
N ASP A 61 -14.80 -8.86 16.58
CA ASP A 61 -13.95 -10.06 16.65
C ASP A 61 -12.80 -10.06 15.64
N LEU A 62 -12.19 -8.89 15.44
CA LEU A 62 -11.19 -8.66 14.42
C LEU A 62 -9.84 -9.23 14.83
N PRO A 63 -9.31 -10.28 14.16
CA PRO A 63 -7.94 -10.72 14.37
C PRO A 63 -6.97 -9.63 13.92
N VAL A 64 -5.93 -9.39 14.71
CA VAL A 64 -4.87 -8.43 14.40
C VAL A 64 -3.50 -9.04 14.62
N LEU A 65 -2.53 -8.67 13.79
CA LEU A 65 -1.13 -8.98 14.13
C LEU A 65 -0.59 -7.92 15.07
N ILE A 66 0.36 -8.35 15.90
CA ILE A 66 1.10 -7.47 16.80
C ILE A 66 2.52 -7.33 16.27
N ASP A 67 2.89 -6.11 15.92
CA ASP A 67 4.23 -5.77 15.43
C ASP A 67 4.75 -4.47 16.08
N ALA A 68 6.03 -4.15 15.86
CA ALA A 68 6.61 -2.85 16.13
C ALA A 68 6.34 -1.92 14.94
N ILE A 69 5.29 -1.12 15.06
CA ILE A 69 4.93 -0.09 14.09
C ILE A 69 5.35 1.25 14.69
N PRO A 70 6.21 2.04 14.02
CA PRO A 70 6.60 3.34 14.52
C PRO A 70 5.49 4.38 14.27
N TYR A 71 5.40 5.38 15.13
CA TYR A 71 4.59 6.62 14.97
C TYR A 71 3.06 6.50 15.05
N VAL A 72 2.46 5.33 14.87
CA VAL A 72 1.00 5.12 14.96
C VAL A 72 0.66 3.96 15.89
N ASP A 73 -0.61 3.89 16.31
CA ASP A 73 -1.10 2.83 17.20
C ASP A 73 -1.35 1.51 16.45
N GLY A 74 -1.39 1.59 15.12
CA GLY A 74 -1.55 0.45 14.24
C GLY A 74 -1.78 0.87 12.80
N VAL A 75 -2.02 -0.11 11.96
CA VAL A 75 -2.40 0.05 10.55
C VAL A 75 -3.67 -0.76 10.27
N PHE A 76 -4.59 -0.18 9.52
CA PHE A 76 -5.75 -0.85 8.96
C PHE A 76 -5.35 -1.42 7.60
N GLY A 77 -5.39 -2.74 7.45
CA GLY A 77 -4.84 -3.46 6.31
C GLY A 77 -5.85 -3.74 5.19
N SER A 78 -5.36 -4.09 4.01
CA SER A 78 -6.18 -4.24 2.81
C SER A 78 -7.17 -5.40 2.82
N ASP A 79 -6.92 -6.49 3.56
CA ASP A 79 -7.89 -7.60 3.67
C ASP A 79 -9.18 -7.15 4.38
N ASP A 80 -9.03 -6.37 5.45
CA ASP A 80 -10.17 -5.84 6.21
C ASP A 80 -10.87 -4.71 5.45
N MET A 81 -10.12 -3.89 4.72
CA MET A 81 -10.68 -2.93 3.75
C MET A 81 -11.52 -3.64 2.68
N HIS A 82 -11.02 -4.74 2.11
CA HIS A 82 -11.74 -5.53 1.11
C HIS A 82 -13.04 -6.09 1.68
N ARG A 83 -13.00 -6.63 2.91
CA ARG A 83 -14.18 -7.17 3.61
C ARG A 83 -15.32 -6.14 3.75
N ILE A 84 -14.98 -4.87 3.98
CA ILE A 84 -15.99 -3.81 4.13
C ILE A 84 -16.29 -3.05 2.83
N GLY A 85 -15.75 -3.49 1.69
CA GLY A 85 -15.91 -2.81 0.40
C GLY A 85 -15.40 -1.37 0.46
N ALA A 86 -14.20 -1.19 1.03
CA ALA A 86 -13.61 0.12 1.21
C ALA A 86 -13.28 0.80 -0.12
N VAL A 87 -13.54 2.10 -0.19
CA VAL A 87 -13.06 2.99 -1.25
C VAL A 87 -12.24 4.10 -0.60
N LEU A 88 -10.99 4.23 -1.01
CA LEU A 88 -10.10 5.29 -0.54
C LEU A 88 -10.10 6.42 -1.56
N ASP A 89 -10.36 7.64 -1.11
CA ASP A 89 -10.05 8.84 -1.89
C ASP A 89 -8.72 9.40 -1.35
N CYS A 90 -7.70 9.46 -2.20
CA CYS A 90 -6.40 10.02 -1.83
C CYS A 90 -6.32 11.53 -2.12
N SER A 91 -7.22 12.07 -2.96
CA SER A 91 -7.28 13.50 -3.25
C SER A 91 -7.93 14.27 -2.09
N GLU A 92 -9.00 13.70 -1.55
CA GLU A 92 -9.60 14.09 -0.28
C GLU A 92 -9.42 12.91 0.68
N PRO A 93 -8.61 13.03 1.76
CA PRO A 93 -8.19 11.89 2.59
C PRO A 93 -9.37 11.27 3.35
N ALA A 94 -10.15 10.46 2.63
CA ALA A 94 -11.43 9.92 3.04
C ALA A 94 -11.47 8.41 2.78
N LEU A 95 -12.02 7.69 3.75
CA LEU A 95 -12.31 6.26 3.68
C LEU A 95 -13.83 6.11 3.64
N TYR A 96 -14.34 5.64 2.52
CA TYR A 96 -15.72 5.19 2.39
C TYR A 96 -15.78 3.67 2.58
N TYR A 97 -16.90 3.16 3.05
CA TYR A 97 -17.13 1.72 3.15
C TYR A 97 -18.56 1.39 2.74
N ALA A 98 -18.75 0.15 2.28
CA ALA A 98 -20.05 -0.39 1.95
C ALA A 98 -20.60 -1.17 3.16
N PRO A 99 -21.71 -0.73 3.79
CA PRO A 99 -22.26 -1.42 4.98
C PRO A 99 -22.64 -2.89 4.73
N ARG A 100 -22.86 -3.27 3.46
CA ARG A 100 -23.18 -4.64 3.03
C ARG A 100 -21.98 -5.37 2.42
N GLY A 101 -20.78 -4.83 2.58
CA GLY A 101 -19.56 -5.36 1.96
C GLY A 101 -19.45 -5.03 0.46
N PRO A 102 -18.42 -5.57 -0.21
CA PRO A 102 -18.16 -5.30 -1.62
C PRO A 102 -19.31 -5.78 -2.52
N SER A 103 -19.61 -5.00 -3.56
CA SER A 103 -20.71 -5.25 -4.50
C SER A 103 -20.29 -4.85 -5.91
N SER A 104 -20.38 -5.80 -6.86
CA SER A 104 -20.00 -5.54 -8.26
C SER A 104 -20.86 -4.46 -8.92
N ASP A 105 -22.15 -4.39 -8.59
CA ASP A 105 -23.05 -3.32 -9.07
C ASP A 105 -22.62 -1.94 -8.55
N THR A 106 -22.24 -1.88 -7.26
CA THR A 106 -21.75 -0.63 -6.66
C THR A 106 -20.43 -0.20 -7.29
N SER A 107 -19.46 -1.12 -7.41
CA SER A 107 -18.18 -0.86 -8.07
C SER A 107 -18.37 -0.46 -9.55
N GLY A 108 -19.31 -1.08 -10.26
CA GLY A 108 -19.63 -0.72 -11.65
C GLY A 108 -20.20 0.69 -11.78
N LYS A 109 -21.09 1.10 -10.86
CA LYS A 109 -21.62 2.48 -10.81
C LYS A 109 -20.54 3.50 -10.47
N LEU A 110 -19.66 3.16 -9.52
CA LEU A 110 -18.50 3.99 -9.17
C LEU A 110 -17.57 4.15 -10.38
N ALA A 111 -17.23 3.04 -11.06
CA ALA A 111 -16.40 3.06 -12.26
C ALA A 111 -16.96 3.98 -13.34
N ALA A 112 -18.24 3.82 -13.68
CA ALA A 112 -18.91 4.65 -14.68
C ALA A 112 -18.91 6.13 -14.30
N MET A 113 -19.18 6.44 -13.02
CA MET A 113 -19.17 7.81 -12.52
C MET A 113 -17.76 8.43 -12.60
N LEU A 114 -16.71 7.71 -12.18
CA LEU A 114 -15.33 8.21 -12.21
C LEU A 114 -14.81 8.38 -13.65
N GLN A 115 -15.08 7.42 -14.53
CA GLN A 115 -14.70 7.52 -15.94
C GLN A 115 -15.38 8.72 -16.63
N ASN A 116 -16.66 8.96 -16.37
CA ASN A 116 -17.37 10.14 -16.85
C ASN A 116 -16.78 11.47 -16.32
N ASN A 117 -16.06 11.42 -15.20
CA ASN A 117 -15.35 12.55 -14.60
C ASN A 117 -13.85 12.61 -14.98
N GLY A 118 -13.45 11.87 -16.03
CA GLY A 118 -12.11 11.95 -16.62
C GLY A 118 -11.05 11.12 -15.89
N PHE A 119 -11.44 10.17 -15.05
CA PHE A 119 -10.50 9.24 -14.44
C PHE A 119 -10.17 8.07 -15.37
N THR A 120 -8.91 7.69 -15.42
CA THR A 120 -8.44 6.45 -16.04
C THR A 120 -8.56 5.30 -15.05
N GLN A 121 -9.33 4.27 -15.40
CA GLN A 121 -9.41 3.05 -14.60
C GLN A 121 -8.18 2.16 -14.85
N VAL A 122 -7.57 1.69 -13.77
CA VAL A 122 -6.45 0.74 -13.75
C VAL A 122 -6.89 -0.49 -12.96
N PRO A 123 -7.04 -1.66 -13.59
CA PRO A 123 -7.35 -2.89 -12.89
C PRO A 123 -6.24 -3.29 -11.91
N MET A 124 -6.63 -3.64 -10.68
CA MET A 124 -5.74 -4.21 -9.68
C MET A 124 -5.85 -5.73 -9.68
N ARG A 125 -4.74 -6.40 -9.38
CA ARG A 125 -4.67 -7.83 -9.14
C ARG A 125 -4.41 -8.09 -7.67
N LEU A 126 -5.27 -8.90 -7.04
CA LEU A 126 -4.99 -9.46 -5.73
C LEU A 126 -4.09 -10.69 -5.91
N THR A 127 -2.90 -10.65 -5.33
CA THR A 127 -1.93 -11.75 -5.39
C THR A 127 -2.23 -12.84 -4.37
N SER A 128 -1.56 -14.00 -4.49
CA SER A 128 -1.67 -15.09 -3.51
C SER A 128 -1.14 -14.73 -2.12
N ASN A 129 -0.31 -13.69 -2.00
CA ASN A 129 0.12 -13.12 -0.72
C ASN A 129 -0.68 -11.87 -0.33
N HIS A 130 -1.90 -11.73 -0.86
CA HIS A 130 -2.89 -10.71 -0.48
C HIS A 130 -2.45 -9.26 -0.73
N ARG A 131 -1.62 -9.03 -1.74
CA ARG A 131 -1.19 -7.67 -2.15
C ARG A 131 -2.01 -7.18 -3.32
N LEU A 132 -2.30 -5.89 -3.32
CA LEU A 132 -2.94 -5.19 -4.43
C LEU A 132 -1.85 -4.68 -5.38
N GLU A 133 -1.78 -5.28 -6.56
CA GLU A 133 -0.77 -4.96 -7.57
C GLU A 133 -1.38 -4.41 -8.85
N VAL A 134 -0.70 -3.46 -9.49
CA VAL A 134 -1.04 -2.97 -10.83
C VAL A 134 0.12 -3.16 -11.79
N ALA A 135 -0.20 -3.37 -13.06
CA ALA A 135 0.79 -3.35 -14.13
C ALA A 135 1.34 -1.92 -14.30
N CYS A 136 2.63 -1.79 -14.51
CA CYS A 136 3.26 -0.50 -14.75
C CYS A 136 4.46 -0.62 -15.70
N SER A 137 4.96 0.51 -16.19
CA SER A 137 6.25 0.56 -16.87
C SER A 137 7.01 1.84 -16.53
N ILE A 138 8.34 1.75 -16.47
CA ILE A 138 9.23 2.89 -16.22
C ILE A 138 10.15 3.02 -17.42
N ASP A 139 10.03 4.14 -18.15
CA ASP A 139 10.71 4.40 -19.43
C ASP A 139 10.66 3.18 -20.37
N GLY A 140 9.47 2.58 -20.50
CA GLY A 140 9.21 1.43 -21.36
C GLY A 140 9.64 0.07 -20.80
N VAL A 141 10.23 -0.01 -19.61
CA VAL A 141 10.55 -1.28 -18.94
C VAL A 141 9.32 -1.78 -18.19
N PRO A 142 8.69 -2.90 -18.60
CA PRO A 142 7.51 -3.43 -17.94
C PRO A 142 7.82 -3.94 -16.52
N SER A 143 6.88 -3.72 -15.60
CA SER A 143 6.98 -4.14 -14.21
C SER A 143 5.59 -4.32 -13.59
N THR A 144 5.58 -4.60 -12.29
CA THR A 144 4.38 -4.65 -11.45
C THR A 144 4.71 -3.94 -10.14
N ILE A 145 3.74 -3.20 -9.61
CA ILE A 145 3.92 -2.36 -8.42
C ILE A 145 2.75 -2.55 -7.45
N VAL A 146 3.04 -2.61 -6.16
CA VAL A 146 2.05 -2.71 -5.09
C VAL A 146 1.47 -1.33 -4.81
N VAL A 147 0.14 -1.22 -4.75
CA VAL A 147 -0.54 0.02 -4.34
C VAL A 147 -0.42 0.16 -2.83
N ASP A 148 0.31 1.18 -2.34
CA ASP A 148 0.73 1.27 -0.95
C ASP A 148 0.51 2.69 -0.38
N THR A 149 -0.67 2.91 0.23
CA THR A 149 -1.00 4.15 0.93
C THR A 149 -0.20 4.37 2.21
N GLY A 150 0.45 3.33 2.76
CA GLY A 150 1.34 3.42 3.92
C GLY A 150 2.77 3.84 3.57
N SER A 151 3.16 3.77 2.29
CA SER A 151 4.49 4.16 1.83
C SER A 151 4.55 5.64 1.45
N LEU A 152 5.46 6.38 2.08
CA LEU A 152 5.75 7.78 1.71
C LEU A 152 6.43 7.94 0.34
N ALA A 153 7.01 6.87 -0.21
CA ALA A 153 7.74 6.94 -1.48
C ALA A 153 7.20 5.93 -2.49
N THR A 154 7.08 6.40 -3.74
CA THR A 154 7.01 5.49 -4.89
C THR A 154 8.41 4.98 -5.17
N CYS A 155 8.60 3.67 -5.10
CA CYS A 155 9.90 3.07 -5.26
C CYS A 155 9.87 1.76 -6.03
N VAL A 156 10.98 1.47 -6.72
CA VAL A 156 11.21 0.22 -7.43
C VAL A 156 12.62 -0.30 -7.17
N ASP A 157 12.87 -1.55 -7.57
CA ASP A 157 14.22 -2.09 -7.52
C ASP A 157 15.15 -1.33 -8.48
N ARG A 158 16.38 -1.10 -8.04
CA ARG A 158 17.41 -0.40 -8.82
C ARG A 158 17.66 -1.03 -10.19
N SER A 159 17.45 -2.35 -10.33
CA SER A 159 17.59 -3.04 -11.62
C SER A 159 16.62 -2.55 -12.68
N ILE A 160 15.42 -2.08 -12.30
CA ILE A 160 14.46 -1.49 -13.24
C ILE A 160 15.03 -0.18 -13.80
N GLY A 161 15.50 0.72 -12.95
CA GLY A 161 16.13 1.96 -13.38
C GLY A 161 17.37 1.74 -14.25
N SER A 162 18.19 0.71 -13.94
CA SER A 162 19.32 0.34 -14.80
C SER A 162 18.90 -0.15 -16.19
N LYS A 163 17.84 -0.96 -16.30
CA LYS A 163 17.29 -1.41 -17.59
C LYS A 163 16.67 -0.25 -18.39
N ALA A 164 16.07 0.70 -17.69
CA ALA A 164 15.45 1.90 -18.25
C ALA A 164 16.47 2.98 -18.66
N GLY A 165 17.76 2.81 -18.35
CA GLY A 165 18.79 3.81 -18.64
C GLY A 165 18.71 5.07 -17.76
N VAL A 166 18.06 4.97 -16.59
CA VAL A 166 17.86 6.09 -15.65
C VAL A 166 19.18 6.43 -14.95
N ILE A 167 19.48 7.72 -14.85
CA ILE A 167 20.61 8.21 -14.04
C ILE A 167 20.21 8.19 -12.56
N ILE A 168 20.65 7.17 -11.83
CA ILE A 168 20.30 6.96 -10.42
C ILE A 168 21.32 7.63 -9.50
N LYS A 169 20.88 8.61 -8.71
CA LYS A 169 21.69 9.37 -7.74
C LYS A 169 21.39 8.91 -6.32
N ARG A 170 22.45 8.67 -5.53
CA ARG A 170 22.30 8.29 -4.12
C ARG A 170 21.76 9.49 -3.32
N THR A 171 20.82 9.24 -2.42
CA THR A 171 20.33 10.26 -1.48
C THR A 171 20.85 9.99 -0.06
N ARG A 172 20.57 10.90 0.87
CA ARG A 172 20.76 10.70 2.31
C ARG A 172 19.53 10.07 3.00
N ARG A 173 18.45 9.80 2.24
CA ARG A 173 17.19 9.27 2.77
C ARG A 173 17.26 7.75 2.93
N VAL A 174 16.49 7.26 3.88
CA VAL A 174 16.31 5.84 4.18
C VAL A 174 14.82 5.60 4.32
N LEU A 175 14.30 4.58 3.64
CA LEU A 175 12.94 4.09 3.90
C LEU A 175 12.96 3.16 5.09
N ILE A 176 11.95 3.27 5.93
CA ILE A 176 11.73 2.42 7.10
C ILE A 176 10.39 1.73 6.90
N GLY A 177 10.38 0.41 7.06
CA GLY A 177 9.19 -0.42 6.95
C GLY A 177 9.00 -1.27 8.20
N SER A 178 8.08 -2.23 8.10
CA SER A 178 7.68 -3.11 9.19
C SER A 178 8.87 -3.81 9.87
N GLY A 179 8.75 -4.03 11.18
CA GLY A 179 9.80 -4.67 11.99
C GLY A 179 11.10 -3.87 12.10
N GLY A 180 11.10 -2.58 11.71
CA GLY A 180 12.28 -1.71 11.69
C GLY A 180 13.21 -1.95 10.50
N ALA A 181 12.74 -2.68 9.49
CA ALA A 181 13.48 -2.89 8.26
C ALA A 181 13.77 -1.55 7.59
N ASN A 182 14.97 -1.40 7.01
CA ASN A 182 15.34 -0.16 6.37
C ASN A 182 16.18 -0.37 5.11
N ALA A 183 16.02 0.56 4.16
CA ALA A 183 16.70 0.55 2.87
C ALA A 183 17.18 1.95 2.50
N PRO A 184 18.48 2.14 2.19
CA PRO A 184 18.97 3.38 1.59
C PRO A 184 18.27 3.64 0.26
N VAL A 185 17.86 4.89 0.06
CA VAL A 185 17.13 5.31 -1.14
C VAL A 185 18.06 6.05 -2.08
N SER A 186 18.00 5.69 -3.36
CA SER A 186 18.48 6.53 -4.45
C SER A 186 17.28 7.18 -5.16
N SER A 187 17.48 8.26 -5.89
CA SER A 187 16.44 8.84 -6.74
C SER A 187 16.92 8.90 -8.19
N GLY A 188 15.98 8.91 -9.12
CA GLY A 188 16.25 9.11 -10.53
C GLY A 188 15.03 9.70 -11.21
N HIS A 189 15.30 10.56 -12.18
CA HIS A 189 14.26 11.17 -13.01
C HIS A 189 13.94 10.25 -14.17
N VAL A 190 12.66 10.00 -14.41
CA VAL A 190 12.16 9.14 -15.50
C VAL A 190 11.28 9.97 -16.41
N LYS A 191 11.35 9.71 -17.72
CA LYS A 191 10.57 10.46 -18.71
C LYS A 191 9.10 10.07 -18.65
N GLN A 192 8.84 8.79 -18.42
CA GLN A 192 7.50 8.24 -18.36
C GLN A 192 7.41 7.14 -17.31
N PHE A 193 6.43 7.29 -16.42
CA PHE A 193 5.97 6.26 -15.53
C PHE A 193 4.50 5.94 -15.85
N ALA A 194 4.27 4.81 -16.51
CA ALA A 194 2.92 4.38 -16.85
C ALA A 194 2.37 3.42 -15.79
N ILE A 195 1.13 3.61 -15.39
CA ILE A 195 0.37 2.77 -14.45
C ILE A 195 -0.89 2.33 -15.19
N GLY A 196 -0.90 1.10 -15.72
CA GLY A 196 -1.86 0.73 -16.76
C GLY A 196 -1.80 1.71 -17.94
N ASP A 197 -2.96 2.25 -18.31
CA ASP A 197 -3.10 3.23 -19.40
C ASP A 197 -2.94 4.70 -18.93
N PHE A 198 -2.60 4.92 -17.66
CA PHE A 198 -2.37 6.26 -17.11
C PHE A 198 -0.88 6.60 -17.14
N GLU A 199 -0.50 7.73 -17.75
CA GLU A 199 0.91 8.12 -17.92
C GLU A 199 1.29 9.32 -17.07
N ILE A 200 2.27 9.15 -16.18
CA ILE A 200 2.90 10.25 -15.45
C ILE A 200 4.20 10.61 -16.18
N LYS A 201 4.29 11.85 -16.68
CA LYS A 201 5.48 12.36 -17.36
C LYS A 201 6.44 13.02 -16.37
N ASP A 202 7.73 12.93 -16.66
CA ASP A 202 8.79 13.64 -15.94
C ASP A 202 8.75 13.40 -14.41
N ALA A 203 8.65 12.13 -14.01
CA ALA A 203 8.49 11.72 -12.61
C ALA A 203 9.84 11.48 -11.91
N ASP A 204 9.91 11.82 -10.62
CA ASP A 204 11.04 11.47 -9.76
C ASP A 204 10.74 10.19 -8.96
N ILE A 205 11.37 9.08 -9.35
CA ILE A 205 11.16 7.78 -8.69
C ILE A 205 12.30 7.46 -7.73
N SER A 206 11.95 6.84 -6.60
CA SER A 206 12.91 6.29 -5.66
C SER A 206 13.36 4.87 -6.07
N PHE A 207 14.64 4.58 -5.90
CA PHE A 207 15.23 3.29 -6.21
C PHE A 207 15.87 2.70 -4.96
N VAL A 208 15.51 1.45 -4.66
CA VAL A 208 16.10 0.68 -3.57
C VAL A 208 16.79 -0.56 -4.12
N ARG A 209 17.75 -1.10 -3.37
CA ARG A 209 18.46 -2.31 -3.78
C ARG A 209 17.88 -3.51 -3.04
N SER A 210 17.20 -4.38 -3.77
CA SER A 210 16.76 -5.68 -3.24
C SER A 210 17.92 -6.68 -3.34
N ARG A 211 18.04 -7.59 -2.37
CA ARG A 211 18.94 -8.74 -2.47
C ARG A 211 18.20 -9.91 -3.14
N LYS A 212 18.96 -10.81 -3.76
CA LYS A 212 18.41 -12.04 -4.34
C LYS A 212 17.73 -12.84 -3.22
N GLY A 213 16.42 -13.07 -3.33
CA GLY A 213 15.59 -13.72 -2.31
C GLY A 213 14.82 -12.77 -1.39
N ASP A 214 14.99 -11.44 -1.50
CA ASP A 214 14.09 -10.48 -0.86
C ASP A 214 12.73 -10.54 -1.56
N HIS A 215 11.78 -11.25 -0.94
CA HIS A 215 10.37 -11.25 -1.32
C HIS A 215 9.53 -10.79 -0.13
N PRO A 216 8.58 -9.86 -0.35
CA PRO A 216 8.29 -9.18 -1.60
C PRO A 216 9.38 -8.16 -1.99
N SER A 217 9.63 -7.98 -3.30
CA SER A 217 10.55 -6.95 -3.80
C SER A 217 9.94 -5.57 -3.60
N ALA A 218 10.76 -4.56 -3.30
CA ALA A 218 10.31 -3.20 -3.01
C ALA A 218 9.85 -2.45 -4.28
N HIS A 219 8.67 -2.81 -4.76
CA HIS A 219 7.93 -2.13 -5.82
C HIS A 219 6.66 -1.57 -5.19
N LEU A 220 6.71 -0.32 -4.74
CA LEU A 220 5.62 0.35 -4.02
C LEU A 220 5.20 1.61 -4.77
N LEU A 221 3.90 1.77 -5.03
CA LEU A 221 3.28 3.00 -5.48
C LEU A 221 2.83 3.73 -4.23
N GLY A 222 3.60 4.72 -3.83
CA GLY A 222 3.43 5.41 -2.55
C GLY A 222 2.40 6.52 -2.60
N ILE A 223 2.01 6.97 -1.40
CA ILE A 223 0.97 7.98 -1.19
C ILE A 223 1.24 9.30 -1.93
N GLY A 224 2.50 9.68 -2.14
CA GLY A 224 2.85 10.90 -2.87
C GLY A 224 2.35 10.92 -4.31
N GLU A 225 2.51 9.81 -5.05
CA GLU A 225 2.01 9.70 -6.42
C GLU A 225 0.50 9.48 -6.45
N LEU A 226 -0.05 8.75 -5.48
CA LEU A 226 -1.48 8.55 -5.35
C LEU A 226 -2.21 9.89 -5.15
N VAL A 227 -1.74 10.72 -4.22
CA VAL A 227 -2.31 12.06 -3.96
C VAL A 227 -2.12 12.97 -5.17
N SER A 228 -0.91 13.02 -5.74
CA SER A 228 -0.60 13.92 -6.86
C SER A 228 -1.39 13.61 -8.14
N ASN A 229 -1.92 12.39 -8.26
CA ASN A 229 -2.73 11.95 -9.40
C ASN A 229 -4.17 11.59 -9.00
N SER A 230 -4.68 12.30 -7.97
CA SER A 230 -6.07 12.22 -7.49
C SER A 230 -6.60 10.80 -7.31
N ALA A 231 -5.78 9.87 -6.81
CA ALA A 231 -6.11 8.46 -6.84
C ALA A 231 -7.36 8.14 -6.04
N ILE A 232 -8.24 7.32 -6.60
CA ILE A 232 -9.34 6.66 -5.89
C ILE A 232 -9.13 5.15 -5.98
N ILE A 233 -9.12 4.46 -4.85
CA ILE A 233 -8.83 3.02 -4.77
C ILE A 233 -10.09 2.30 -4.29
N ASP A 234 -10.78 1.62 -5.21
CA ASP A 234 -11.85 0.67 -4.88
C ASP A 234 -11.22 -0.70 -4.54
N VAL A 235 -11.02 -0.95 -3.25
CA VAL A 235 -10.40 -2.17 -2.75
C VAL A 235 -11.32 -3.38 -2.97
N GLY A 236 -12.63 -3.17 -2.90
CA GLY A 236 -13.64 -4.21 -3.12
C GLY A 236 -13.76 -4.60 -4.60
N GLY A 237 -13.80 -3.61 -5.48
CA GLY A 237 -13.88 -3.78 -6.94
C GLY A 237 -12.54 -4.03 -7.63
N LEU A 238 -11.44 -4.12 -6.87
CA LEU A 238 -10.08 -4.32 -7.37
C LEU A 238 -9.74 -3.37 -8.52
N SER A 239 -10.06 -2.09 -8.36
CA SER A 239 -9.80 -1.05 -9.36
C SER A 239 -9.24 0.19 -8.70
N MET A 240 -8.20 0.75 -9.31
CA MET A 240 -7.69 2.08 -8.97
C MET A 240 -8.05 3.04 -10.10
N TYR A 241 -8.38 4.27 -9.77
CA TYR A 241 -8.75 5.31 -10.70
C TYR A 241 -7.79 6.48 -10.52
N LEU A 242 -7.17 6.93 -11.61
CA LEU A 242 -6.18 8.01 -11.58
C LEU A 242 -6.64 9.15 -12.48
N ARG A 243 -6.33 10.38 -12.08
CA ARG A 243 -6.59 11.58 -12.87
C ARG A 243 -5.51 12.61 -12.58
N HIS A 244 -4.97 13.23 -13.62
CA HIS A 244 -4.04 14.34 -13.44
C HIS A 244 -4.66 15.45 -12.59
N PRO A 245 -3.85 16.18 -11.80
CA PRO A 245 -4.35 17.32 -11.04
C PRO A 245 -4.89 18.37 -12.02
N GLN A 246 -5.98 19.04 -11.63
CA GLN A 246 -6.58 20.13 -12.39
C GLN A 246 -5.82 21.44 -12.22
#